data_AF-A0A519W9S2-F1
#
_entry.id   AF-A0A519W9S2-F1
#
_cell.length_a   1.000
_cell.length_b   1.000
_cell.length_c   1.000
_cell.angle_alpha   90.00
_cell.angle_beta   90.00
_cell.angle_gamma   90.00
#
_symmetry.space_group_name_H-M   'P 1'
#
loop_
_entity.id
_entity.type
_entity.pdbx_description
1 polymer ?
#
loop_
_entity_poly.entity_id
_entity_poly.type
_entity_poly.pdbx_seq_one_letter_code
_entity_poly.pdbx_strand_id
1 'polypeptide(L)'
;MTQETEYFKVNVSSEIGRLRKLLIHSPDSGLGKVVPSKAQDWLFEDIVHLDTIRKDEYDYYVKVLMYFLDPDKIKGKLAHIDDLSSDRSFFKPDHAEFHNSLAVIEIQNLLSDILDDPSVKKKLVAAVCAIEGCT
;
A
#
# COMPACT_ATOMS: atom_id res chain seq x y z
N MET A 1 22.50 14.74 -17.31
CA MET A 1 21.87 13.52 -17.86
C MET A 1 20.38 13.61 -17.56
N THR A 2 19.60 13.98 -18.56
CA THR A 2 18.13 13.95 -18.50
C THR A 2 17.69 12.50 -18.42
N GLN A 3 17.26 12.04 -17.25
CA GLN A 3 16.59 10.74 -17.17
C GLN A 3 15.29 10.87 -17.96
N GLU A 4 15.18 10.12 -19.05
CA GLU A 4 13.94 10.00 -19.81
C GLU A 4 12.87 9.46 -18.87
N THR A 5 11.86 10.29 -18.60
CA THR A 5 10.67 9.86 -17.89
C THR A 5 9.89 8.96 -18.85
N GLU A 6 10.08 7.65 -18.76
CA GLU A 6 9.18 6.73 -19.46
C GLU A 6 7.75 7.00 -18.99
N TYR A 7 6.89 7.43 -19.92
CA TYR A 7 5.49 7.69 -19.62
C TYR A 7 4.80 6.39 -19.24
N PHE A 8 4.43 6.25 -17.96
CA PHE A 8 3.60 5.15 -17.49
C PHE A 8 2.21 5.23 -18.13
N LYS A 9 1.89 4.29 -19.03
CA LYS A 9 0.58 4.18 -19.66
C LYS A 9 -0.25 3.10 -18.97
N VAL A 10 -1.37 3.52 -18.35
CA VAL A 10 -2.38 2.60 -17.84
C VAL A 10 -3.05 1.89 -19.02
N ASN A 11 -3.10 0.55 -18.98
CA ASN A 11 -3.72 -0.26 -20.02
C ASN A 11 -4.33 -1.52 -19.41
N VAL A 12 -5.64 -1.50 -19.19
CA VAL A 12 -6.43 -2.63 -18.67
C VAL A 12 -7.52 -2.93 -19.70
N SER A 13 -7.29 -3.95 -20.53
CA SER A 13 -8.23 -4.37 -21.59
C SER A 13 -8.94 -5.69 -21.28
N SER A 14 -8.66 -6.29 -20.11
CA SER A 14 -9.21 -7.59 -19.70
C SER A 14 -9.05 -7.78 -18.19
N GLU A 15 -10.05 -8.38 -17.55
CA GLU A 15 -10.04 -8.79 -16.14
C GLU A 15 -9.29 -10.11 -15.89
N ILE A 16 -9.08 -10.92 -16.93
CA ILE A 16 -8.44 -12.25 -16.85
C ILE A 16 -7.08 -12.32 -17.56
N GLY A 17 -6.67 -11.20 -18.16
CA GLY A 17 -5.37 -11.08 -18.81
C GLY A 17 -4.24 -11.23 -17.78
N ARG A 18 -3.03 -11.49 -18.28
CA ARG A 18 -1.85 -11.56 -17.40
C ARG A 18 -1.67 -10.24 -16.63
N LEU A 19 -1.81 -10.30 -15.32
CA LEU A 19 -1.54 -9.18 -14.43
C LEU A 19 -0.05 -8.79 -14.52
N ARG A 20 0.22 -7.49 -14.67
CA ARG A 20 1.58 -6.95 -14.80
C ARG A 20 1.94 -5.99 -13.69
N LYS A 21 0.99 -5.13 -13.32
CA LYS A 21 1.11 -4.18 -12.21
C LYS A 21 -0.25 -3.99 -11.56
N LEU A 22 -0.26 -3.65 -10.28
CA LEU A 22 -1.45 -3.27 -9.54
C LEU A 22 -1.13 -2.24 -8.46
N LEU A 23 -2.16 -1.52 -8.04
CA LEU A 23 -2.16 -0.72 -6.83
C LEU A 23 -2.74 -1.54 -5.69
N ILE A 24 -2.09 -1.53 -4.54
CA ILE A 24 -2.59 -2.12 -3.28
C ILE A 24 -2.60 -1.05 -2.20
N HIS A 25 -3.44 -1.25 -1.18
CA HIS A 25 -3.45 -0.40 0.01
C HIS A 25 -3.46 -1.25 1.26
N SER A 26 -2.52 -1.00 2.17
CA SER A 26 -2.42 -1.76 3.41
C SER A 26 -3.55 -1.38 4.36
N PRO A 27 -4.25 -2.34 5.00
CA PRO A 27 -5.27 -2.08 6.00
C PRO A 27 -4.75 -1.11 7.06
N ASP A 28 -5.36 0.06 7.18
CA ASP A 28 -4.91 1.10 8.10
C ASP A 28 -5.41 0.90 9.54
N SER A 29 -4.97 1.76 10.46
CA SER A 29 -5.41 1.68 11.85
C SER A 29 -6.85 2.17 12.07
N GLY A 30 -7.47 2.81 11.07
CA GLY A 30 -8.86 3.24 11.10
C GLY A 30 -9.82 2.06 11.15
N LEU A 31 -9.48 0.95 10.48
CA LEU A 31 -10.26 -0.29 10.50
C LEU A 31 -10.41 -0.91 11.91
N GLY A 32 -9.40 -0.77 12.78
CA GLY A 32 -9.48 -1.24 14.17
C GLY A 32 -10.34 -0.37 15.09
N LYS A 33 -10.86 0.76 14.59
CA LYS A 33 -11.67 1.73 15.35
C LYS A 33 -13.15 1.70 14.98
N VAL A 34 -13.56 0.79 14.10
CA VAL A 34 -14.95 0.64 13.69
C VAL A 34 -15.75 0.09 14.88
N VAL A 35 -16.58 0.95 15.45
CA VAL A 35 -17.51 0.57 16.52
C VAL A 35 -18.76 -0.09 15.94
N PRO A 36 -19.41 -1.03 16.65
CA PRO A 36 -20.59 -1.74 16.13
C PRO A 36 -21.69 -0.80 15.64
N SER A 37 -21.91 0.32 16.33
CA SER A 37 -22.93 1.32 15.99
C SER A 37 -22.65 2.10 14.70
N LYS A 38 -21.42 2.03 14.17
CA LYS A 38 -21.00 2.72 12.94
C LYS A 38 -20.67 1.76 11.80
N ALA A 39 -20.61 0.46 12.05
CA ALA A 39 -20.25 -0.53 11.04
C ALA A 39 -21.12 -0.41 9.77
N GLN A 40 -22.45 -0.35 9.94
CA GLN A 40 -23.37 -0.23 8.81
C GLN A 40 -23.25 1.12 8.07
N ASP A 41 -23.10 2.23 8.81
CA ASP A 41 -22.86 3.57 8.23
C ASP A 41 -21.57 3.60 7.40
N TRP A 42 -20.57 2.80 7.78
CA TRP A 42 -19.27 2.71 7.14
C TRP A 42 -19.13 1.52 6.18
N LEU A 43 -20.24 0.86 5.85
CA LEU A 43 -20.32 -0.27 4.90
C LEU A 43 -19.49 -1.50 5.33
N PHE A 44 -19.29 -1.70 6.63
CA PHE A 44 -18.75 -2.93 7.19
C PHE A 44 -19.87 -3.90 7.53
N GLU A 45 -19.76 -5.13 7.03
CA GLU A 45 -20.69 -6.22 7.38
C GLU A 45 -20.44 -6.73 8.81
N ASP A 46 -19.19 -6.70 9.28
CA ASP A 46 -18.79 -7.10 10.64
C ASP A 46 -17.59 -6.28 11.14
N ILE A 47 -17.34 -6.36 12.44
CA ILE A 47 -16.17 -5.76 13.08
C ILE A 47 -14.95 -6.61 12.80
N VAL A 48 -13.92 -5.96 12.26
CA VAL A 48 -12.70 -6.63 11.84
C VAL A 48 -11.68 -6.72 12.97
N HIS A 49 -11.00 -7.87 13.08
CA HIS A 49 -9.83 -8.00 13.94
C HIS A 49 -8.58 -7.56 13.17
N LEU A 50 -8.13 -6.33 13.43
CA LEU A 50 -7.09 -5.65 12.65
C LEU A 50 -5.79 -6.46 12.53
N ASP A 51 -5.35 -7.09 13.62
CA ASP A 51 -4.11 -7.88 13.60
C ASP A 51 -4.20 -9.10 12.68
N THR A 52 -5.36 -9.78 12.66
CA THR A 52 -5.59 -10.95 11.79
C THR A 52 -5.64 -10.52 10.33
N ILE A 53 -6.43 -9.50 10.00
CA ILE A 53 -6.52 -8.99 8.63
C ILE A 53 -5.15 -8.55 8.11
N ARG A 54 -4.34 -7.94 8.96
CA ARG A 54 -2.99 -7.51 8.59
C ARG A 54 -2.02 -8.68 8.43
N LYS A 55 -1.78 -9.43 9.52
CA LYS A 55 -0.71 -10.42 9.60
C LYS A 55 -1.04 -11.71 8.86
N ASP A 56 -2.26 -12.19 9.00
CA ASP A 56 -2.62 -13.54 8.56
C ASP A 56 -3.18 -13.51 7.13
N GLU A 57 -3.86 -12.42 6.75
CA GLU A 57 -4.54 -12.31 5.46
C GLU A 57 -3.80 -11.41 4.47
N TYR A 58 -3.59 -10.13 4.80
CA TYR A 58 -3.03 -9.15 3.88
C TYR A 58 -1.55 -9.41 3.58
N ASP A 59 -0.74 -9.70 4.59
CA ASP A 59 0.68 -10.04 4.39
C ASP A 59 0.81 -11.30 3.51
N TYR A 60 -0.08 -12.28 3.69
CA TYR A 60 -0.13 -13.46 2.83
C TYR A 60 -0.50 -13.10 1.38
N TYR A 61 -1.53 -12.27 1.19
CA TYR A 61 -1.92 -11.74 -0.11
C TYR A 61 -0.74 -11.03 -0.82
N VAL A 62 -0.01 -10.17 -0.12
CA VAL A 62 1.18 -9.49 -0.67
C VAL A 62 2.27 -10.51 -1.03
N LYS A 63 2.55 -11.51 -0.18
CA LYS A 63 3.52 -12.56 -0.50
C LYS A 63 3.18 -13.26 -1.81
N VAL A 64 1.91 -13.64 -2.01
CA VAL A 64 1.43 -14.27 -3.25
C VAL A 64 1.70 -13.35 -4.44
N LEU A 65 1.31 -12.08 -4.37
CA LEU A 65 1.55 -11.12 -5.45
C LEU A 65 3.04 -10.98 -5.79
N MET A 66 3.89 -10.85 -4.77
CA MET A 66 5.33 -10.69 -4.93
C MET A 66 5.95 -11.91 -5.64
N TYR A 67 5.49 -13.13 -5.35
CA TYR A 67 5.97 -14.33 -6.03
C TYR A 67 5.70 -14.32 -7.54
N PHE A 68 4.57 -13.75 -7.97
CA PHE A 68 4.19 -13.72 -9.39
C PHE A 68 4.67 -12.47 -10.13
N LEU A 69 4.75 -11.33 -9.46
CA LEU A 69 4.99 -10.03 -10.08
C LEU A 69 6.40 -9.49 -9.84
N ASP A 70 7.07 -9.87 -8.75
CA ASP A 70 8.40 -9.37 -8.39
C ASP A 70 9.22 -10.41 -7.57
N PRO A 71 9.54 -11.57 -8.17
CA PRO A 71 10.15 -12.69 -7.44
C PRO A 71 11.53 -12.36 -6.86
N ASP A 72 12.26 -11.41 -7.44
CA ASP A 72 13.60 -11.00 -6.99
C ASP A 72 13.58 -10.40 -5.57
N LYS A 73 12.43 -9.83 -5.18
CA LYS A 73 12.23 -9.23 -3.86
C LYS A 73 11.83 -10.22 -2.78
N ILE A 74 11.30 -11.40 -3.13
CA ILE A 74 10.76 -12.36 -2.15
C ILE A 74 11.45 -13.74 -2.16
N LYS A 75 11.91 -14.22 -3.32
CA LYS A 75 12.43 -15.58 -3.47
C LYS A 75 13.67 -15.79 -2.61
N GLY A 76 13.63 -16.80 -1.74
CA GLY A 76 14.72 -17.12 -0.79
C GLY A 76 14.78 -16.21 0.45
N LYS A 77 13.88 -15.23 0.58
CA LYS A 77 13.86 -14.27 1.69
C LYS A 77 12.72 -14.51 2.69
N LEU A 78 11.83 -15.47 2.43
CA LEU A 78 10.64 -15.73 3.28
C LEU A 78 10.97 -15.92 4.76
N ALA A 79 12.00 -16.69 5.09
CA ALA A 79 12.36 -16.94 6.49
C ALA A 79 12.71 -15.65 7.25
N HIS A 80 13.30 -14.67 6.58
CA HIS A 80 13.60 -13.37 7.15
C HIS A 80 12.38 -12.44 7.17
N ILE A 81 11.56 -12.46 6.11
CA ILE A 81 10.33 -11.67 6.00
C ILE A 81 9.32 -12.06 7.09
N ASP A 82 9.17 -13.36 7.35
CA ASP A 82 8.23 -13.92 8.33
C ASP A 82 8.81 -13.99 9.76
N ASP A 83 10.05 -13.54 9.97
CA ASP A 83 10.65 -13.51 11.30
C ASP A 83 9.94 -12.49 12.20
N LEU A 84 9.64 -12.88 13.45
CA LEU A 84 8.98 -12.01 14.42
C LEU A 84 9.80 -10.76 14.75
N SER A 85 11.13 -10.85 14.67
CA SER A 85 12.03 -9.71 14.90
C SER A 85 11.99 -8.67 13.78
N SER A 86 11.54 -9.05 12.59
CA SER A 86 11.37 -8.14 11.45
C SER A 86 10.15 -7.23 11.59
N ASP A 87 9.25 -7.48 12.56
CA ASP A 87 8.06 -6.67 12.83
C ASP A 87 7.30 -6.24 11.55
N ARG A 88 7.10 -7.17 10.63
CA ARG A 88 6.39 -6.93 9.35
C ARG A 88 6.98 -5.79 8.51
N SER A 89 8.27 -5.49 8.66
CA SER A 89 8.97 -4.41 7.98
C SER A 89 8.79 -4.44 6.46
N PHE A 90 8.77 -5.63 5.88
CA PHE A 90 8.55 -5.86 4.46
C PHE A 90 7.17 -5.39 3.96
N PHE A 91 6.16 -5.32 4.83
CA PHE A 91 4.76 -5.03 4.49
C PHE A 91 4.29 -3.63 4.93
N LYS A 92 5.12 -2.88 5.65
CA LYS A 92 4.80 -1.55 6.18
C LYS A 92 5.33 -0.45 5.24
N PRO A 93 4.47 0.31 4.53
CA PRO A 93 4.91 1.29 3.53
C PRO A 93 5.84 2.37 4.09
N ASP A 94 5.65 2.76 5.35
CA ASP A 94 6.47 3.74 6.07
C ASP A 94 7.81 3.19 6.60
N HIS A 95 8.11 1.91 6.38
CA HIS A 95 9.33 1.27 6.85
C HIS A 95 10.44 1.26 5.77
N ALA A 96 11.69 1.44 6.19
CA ALA A 96 12.84 1.49 5.27
C ALA A 96 13.06 0.18 4.48
N GLU A 97 12.71 -0.96 5.09
CA GLU A 97 12.81 -2.30 4.47
C GLU A 97 11.55 -2.72 3.70
N PHE A 98 10.61 -1.81 3.47
CA PHE A 98 9.43 -2.09 2.68
C PHE A 98 9.78 -2.63 1.28
N HIS A 99 8.94 -3.51 0.74
CA HIS A 99 9.24 -4.18 -0.51
C HIS A 99 9.42 -3.23 -1.71
N ASN A 100 8.79 -2.04 -1.73
CA ASN A 100 9.00 -1.00 -2.76
C ASN A 100 8.93 -1.53 -4.21
N SER A 101 8.03 -2.47 -4.50
CA SER A 101 7.95 -3.09 -5.83
C SER A 101 7.42 -2.09 -6.86
N LEU A 102 7.97 -2.10 -8.08
CA LEU A 102 7.45 -1.31 -9.20
C LEU A 102 6.30 -2.00 -9.95
N ALA A 103 5.94 -3.21 -9.52
CA ALA A 103 4.83 -4.00 -10.04
C ALA A 103 3.70 -4.18 -9.01
N VAL A 104 4.05 -4.41 -7.74
CA VAL A 104 3.11 -4.36 -6.61
C VAL A 104 3.27 -3.01 -5.94
N ILE A 105 2.46 -2.03 -6.34
CA ILE A 105 2.65 -0.63 -5.96
C ILE A 105 1.72 -0.31 -4.79
N GLU A 106 2.26 0.24 -3.72
CA GLU A 106 1.48 0.65 -2.55
C GLU A 106 1.16 2.16 -2.63
N ILE A 107 -0.10 2.52 -2.37
CA ILE A 107 -0.62 3.88 -2.59
C ILE A 107 0.01 4.93 -1.67
N GLN A 108 0.25 4.63 -0.40
CA GLN A 108 0.94 5.51 0.54
C GLN A 108 2.39 5.79 0.10
N ASN A 109 3.11 4.78 -0.40
CA ASN A 109 4.44 5.01 -0.97
C ASN A 109 4.38 5.86 -2.22
N LEU A 110 3.46 5.56 -3.13
CA LEU A 110 3.29 6.37 -4.34
C LEU A 110 2.95 7.83 -4.02
N LEU A 111 2.11 8.08 -3.02
CA LEU A 111 1.83 9.42 -2.54
C LEU A 111 3.09 10.07 -1.95
N SER A 112 3.88 9.32 -1.18
CA SER A 112 5.14 9.82 -0.61
C SER A 112 6.11 10.26 -1.70
N ASP A 113 6.27 9.47 -2.76
CA ASP A 113 7.08 9.81 -3.93
C ASP A 113 6.57 11.07 -4.65
N ILE A 114 5.24 11.21 -4.81
CA ILE A 114 4.63 12.40 -5.41
C ILE A 114 4.91 13.65 -4.55
N LEU A 115 4.94 13.50 -3.23
CA LEU A 115 5.18 14.57 -2.26
C LEU A 115 6.66 14.97 -2.15
N ASP A 116 7.58 14.26 -2.80
CA ASP A 116 8.98 14.70 -2.92
C ASP A 116 9.10 15.96 -3.79
N ASP A 117 8.15 16.21 -4.70
CA ASP A 117 8.04 17.50 -5.38
C ASP A 117 7.52 18.57 -4.40
N PRO A 118 8.35 19.58 -4.03
CA PRO A 118 7.96 20.58 -3.04
C PRO A 118 6.79 21.45 -3.49
N SER A 119 6.58 21.63 -4.80
CA SER A 119 5.48 22.39 -5.38
C SER A 119 4.16 21.61 -5.24
N VAL A 120 4.18 20.32 -5.55
CA VAL A 120 3.02 19.43 -5.37
C VAL A 120 2.68 19.32 -3.89
N LYS A 121 3.67 19.07 -3.03
CA LYS A 121 3.49 18.99 -1.59
C LYS A 121 2.84 20.24 -1.01
N LYS A 122 3.35 21.43 -1.33
CA LYS A 122 2.77 22.70 -0.84
C LYS A 122 1.31 22.87 -1.27
N LYS A 123 1.00 22.59 -2.53
CA LYS A 123 -0.38 22.69 -3.06
C LYS A 123 -1.32 21.70 -2.37
N LEU A 124 -0.90 20.45 -2.22
CA LEU A 124 -1.71 19.42 -1.60
C LEU A 124 -1.97 19.73 -0.12
N VAL A 125 -0.92 20.09 0.63
CA VAL A 125 -1.04 20.47 2.04
C VAL A 125 -1.98 21.66 2.20
N ALA A 126 -1.82 22.72 1.40
CA ALA A 126 -2.71 23.88 1.46
C ALA A 126 -4.17 23.51 1.17
N ALA A 127 -4.42 22.63 0.20
CA ALA A 127 -5.76 22.16 -0.12
C ALA A 127 -6.37 21.34 1.03
N VAL A 128 -5.61 20.43 1.63
CA VAL A 128 -6.05 19.63 2.80
C VAL A 128 -6.34 20.55 3.98
N CYS A 129 -5.45 21.49 4.32
CA CYS A 129 -5.68 22.45 5.40
C CYS A 129 -6.96 23.28 5.19
N ALA A 130 -7.23 23.71 3.95
CA ALA A 130 -8.45 24.44 3.62
C ALA A 130 -9.72 23.59 3.77
N ILE A 131 -9.68 22.30 3.39
CA ILE A 131 -10.80 21.36 3.52
C ILE A 131 -11.07 21.03 5.00
N GLU A 132 -10.01 20.75 5.76
CA GLU A 132 -10.09 20.39 7.18
C GLU A 132 -10.29 21.60 8.11
N GLY A 133 -10.35 22.82 7.57
CA GLY A 133 -10.51 24.04 8.35
C GLY A 133 -9.35 24.32 9.31
N CYS A 134 -8.15 23.82 9.01
CA CYS A 134 -6.95 24.11 9.78
C CYS A 134 -6.58 25.60 9.58
N THR A 135 -6.54 26.34 10.67
CA THR A 135 -6.11 27.76 10.71
C THR A 135 -4.67 27.90 11.16
#